data_AF-A0A4Y2HT60-F1
#
_entry.id   AF-A0A4Y2HT60-F1
#
_cell.length_a   1.000
_cell.length_b   1.000
_cell.length_c   1.000
_cell.angle_alpha   90.00
_cell.angle_beta   90.00
_cell.angle_gamma   90.00
#
_symmetry.space_group_name_H-M   'P 1'
#
loop_
_entity.id
_entity.type
_entity.pdbx_description
1 polymer ?
#
loop_
_entity_poly.entity_id
_entity_poly.type
_entity_poly.pdbx_seq_one_letter_code
_entity_poly.pdbx_strand_id
1 'polypeptide(L)'
;MHGRILWKQVIFDVASLRISSAKVFQGMPADKLTEVTTIEKALESRFGDSNLSQFYRTELKTRRQKPGESLQVLAADVERLMNLAYAECPLCMFGKA
;
A
#
# COMPACT_ATOMS: atom_id res chain seq x y z
N MET A 1 -7.90 -7.86 -21.64
CA MET A 1 -7.06 -8.68 -20.74
C MET A 1 -6.76 -8.03 -19.38
N HIS A 2 -7.45 -6.95 -18.98
CA HIS A 2 -7.21 -6.24 -17.72
C HIS A 2 -7.90 -6.88 -16.49
N GLY A 3 -9.06 -7.53 -16.66
CA GLY A 3 -9.81 -8.11 -15.52
C GLY A 3 -9.14 -9.31 -14.85
N ARG A 4 -8.32 -10.09 -15.59
CA ARG A 4 -7.60 -11.26 -15.05
C ARG A 4 -6.36 -10.89 -14.23
N ILE A 5 -5.79 -9.71 -14.46
CA ILE A 5 -4.61 -9.22 -13.73
C ILE A 5 -5.05 -8.68 -12.37
N LEU A 6 -6.14 -7.91 -12.35
CA LEU A 6 -6.73 -7.38 -11.12
C LEU A 6 -7.20 -8.48 -10.16
N TRP A 7 -7.83 -9.55 -10.66
CA TRP A 7 -8.23 -10.69 -9.81
C TRP A 7 -7.05 -11.47 -9.23
N LYS A 8 -5.98 -11.67 -10.00
CA LYS A 8 -4.75 -12.30 -9.51
C LYS A 8 -4.07 -11.43 -8.46
N GLN A 9 -4.06 -10.11 -8.65
CA GLN A 9 -3.50 -9.15 -7.69
C GLN A 9 -4.31 -9.16 -6.38
N VAL A 10 -5.64 -9.07 -6.44
CA VAL A 10 -6.50 -9.11 -5.25
C VAL A 10 -6.34 -10.43 -4.46
N ILE A 11 -6.28 -11.57 -5.15
CA ILE A 11 -6.03 -12.86 -4.49
C ILE A 11 -4.64 -12.90 -3.86
N PHE A 12 -3.63 -12.37 -4.55
CA PHE A 12 -2.27 -12.29 -4.03
C PHE A 12 -2.19 -11.39 -2.81
N ASP A 13 -2.87 -10.25 -2.81
CA ASP A 13 -2.90 -9.29 -1.70
C ASP A 13 -3.61 -9.91 -0.49
N VAL A 14 -4.78 -10.54 -0.68
CA VAL A 14 -5.52 -11.22 0.39
C VAL A 14 -4.72 -12.41 0.95
N ALA A 15 -4.07 -13.19 0.09
CA ALA A 15 -3.23 -14.31 0.51
C ALA A 15 -1.97 -13.85 1.25
N SER A 16 -1.31 -12.80 0.76
CA SER A 16 -0.15 -12.17 1.40
C SER A 16 -0.53 -11.61 2.78
N LEU A 17 -1.71 -10.99 2.90
CA LEU A 17 -2.24 -10.49 4.17
C LEU A 17 -2.48 -11.63 5.18
N ARG A 18 -3.07 -12.75 4.73
CA ARG A 18 -3.32 -13.93 5.57
C ARG A 18 -2.02 -14.61 6.03
N ILE A 19 -1.08 -14.81 5.11
CA ILE A 19 0.24 -15.42 5.40
C ILE A 19 1.07 -14.51 6.32
N SER A 20 0.99 -13.20 6.11
CA SER A 20 1.70 -12.22 6.93
C SER A 20 1.10 -12.14 8.33
N SER A 21 -0.22 -12.04 8.45
CA SER A 21 -0.94 -12.09 9.73
C SER A 21 -0.60 -13.36 10.52
N ALA A 22 -0.71 -14.55 9.92
CA ALA A 22 -0.34 -15.81 10.57
C ALA A 22 1.11 -15.83 11.08
N LYS A 23 2.04 -15.19 10.36
CA LYS A 23 3.45 -15.10 10.74
C LYS A 23 3.73 -14.06 11.83
N VAL A 24 2.87 -13.03 11.99
CA VAL A 24 2.90 -12.14 13.16
C VAL A 24 2.46 -12.93 14.38
N PHE A 25 1.35 -13.67 14.26
CA PHE A 25 0.77 -14.43 15.36
C PHE A 25 1.59 -15.64 15.81
N GLN A 26 2.36 -16.28 14.92
CA GLN A 26 3.25 -17.40 15.30
C GLN A 26 4.47 -17.01 16.15
N GLY A 27 4.92 -15.75 16.06
CA GLY A 27 6.10 -15.26 16.80
C GLY A 27 5.78 -14.61 18.15
N MET A 28 4.49 -14.45 18.48
CA MET A 28 4.05 -13.77 19.69
C MET A 28 3.71 -14.79 20.77
N PRO A 29 4.18 -14.60 22.01
CA PRO A 29 3.85 -15.50 23.09
C PRO A 29 2.37 -15.31 23.47
N ALA A 30 1.67 -16.43 23.73
CA ALA A 30 0.21 -16.48 23.83
C ALA A 30 -0.36 -15.63 24.99
N ASP A 31 0.47 -15.34 25.99
CA ASP A 31 0.20 -14.46 27.13
C ASP A 31 0.14 -12.97 26.77
N LYS A 32 0.70 -12.56 25.62
CA LYS A 32 0.68 -11.18 25.11
C LYS A 32 -0.34 -10.95 23.99
N LEU A 33 -1.00 -12.00 23.51
CA LEU A 33 -2.05 -11.93 22.48
C LEU A 33 -3.43 -11.47 23.01
N THR A 34 -3.52 -11.19 24.31
CA THR A 34 -4.70 -10.63 24.97
C THR A 34 -4.70 -9.10 24.99
N GLU A 35 -3.55 -8.46 24.80
CA GLU A 35 -3.44 -7.00 24.81
C GLU A 35 -3.52 -6.44 23.38
N VAL A 36 -4.64 -5.79 23.08
CA VAL A 36 -4.94 -5.14 21.79
C VAL A 36 -3.79 -4.23 21.34
N THR A 37 -3.17 -3.50 22.26
CA THR A 37 -2.06 -2.57 22.00
C THR A 37 -0.79 -3.25 21.47
N THR A 38 -0.56 -4.51 21.85
CA THR A 38 0.60 -5.29 21.41
C THR A 38 0.37 -5.86 20.01
N ILE A 39 -0.87 -6.20 19.67
CA ILE A 39 -1.29 -6.59 18.33
C ILE A 39 -1.25 -5.39 17.38
N GLU A 40 -1.78 -4.23 17.79
CA GLU A 40 -1.77 -2.98 17.02
C GLU A 40 -0.33 -2.60 16.63
N LYS A 41 0.61 -2.55 17.58
CA LYS A 41 2.01 -2.23 17.30
C LYS A 41 2.70 -3.23 16.38
N ALA A 42 2.40 -4.52 16.50
CA ALA A 42 2.97 -5.55 15.62
C ALA A 42 2.42 -5.43 14.19
N LEU A 43 1.15 -5.06 14.05
CA LEU A 43 0.53 -4.77 12.76
C LEU A 43 1.07 -3.47 12.16
N GLU A 44 1.16 -2.39 12.93
CA GLU A 44 1.78 -1.13 12.49
C GLU A 44 3.25 -1.32 12.10
N SER A 45 4.03 -2.09 12.86
CA SER A 45 5.43 -2.35 12.52
C SER A 45 5.59 -3.13 11.21
N ARG A 46 4.61 -3.95 10.83
CA ARG A 46 4.72 -4.85 9.67
C ARG A 46 3.92 -4.41 8.46
N PHE A 47 2.86 -3.63 8.67
CA PHE A 47 1.96 -3.13 7.63
C PHE A 47 1.85 -1.61 7.62
N GLY A 48 2.44 -0.92 8.60
CA GLY A 48 2.50 0.54 8.62
C GLY A 48 3.30 1.12 7.46
N ASP A 49 3.31 2.46 7.41
CA ASP A 49 3.62 3.31 6.25
C ASP A 49 4.84 2.92 5.41
N SER A 50 5.86 2.29 6.00
CA SER A 50 7.05 1.84 5.27
C SER A 50 6.74 0.82 4.16
N ASN A 51 5.73 -0.04 4.36
CA ASN A 51 5.32 -1.03 3.36
C ASN A 51 4.35 -0.44 2.32
N LEU A 52 3.49 0.50 2.74
CA LEU A 52 2.53 1.16 1.84
C LEU A 52 3.24 2.11 0.87
N SER A 53 4.25 2.84 1.34
CA SER A 53 5.07 3.71 0.49
C SER A 53 5.73 2.95 -0.67
N GLN A 54 6.25 1.74 -0.42
CA GLN A 54 6.85 0.90 -1.46
C GLN A 54 5.83 0.37 -2.47
N PHE A 55 4.62 0.05 -1.99
CA PHE A 55 3.50 -0.33 -2.85
C PHE A 55 3.13 0.82 -3.81
N TYR A 56 2.93 2.03 -3.30
CA TYR A 56 2.59 3.20 -4.14
C TYR A 56 3.72 3.61 -5.09
N ARG A 57 5.00 3.45 -4.69
CA ARG A 57 6.14 3.63 -5.62
C ARG A 57 6.07 2.67 -6.80
N THR A 58 5.60 1.44 -6.57
CA THR A 58 5.46 0.42 -7.61
C THR A 58 4.25 0.69 -8.51
N GLU A 59 3.11 1.09 -7.93
CA GLU A 59 1.95 1.56 -8.71
C GLU A 59 2.32 2.76 -9.58
N LEU A 60 3.02 3.75 -9.03
CA LEU A 60 3.47 4.94 -9.77
C LEU A 60 4.37 4.57 -10.97
N LYS A 61 5.33 3.65 -10.79
CA LYS A 61 6.23 3.19 -11.87
C LYS A 61 5.49 2.51 -13.02
N THR A 62 4.39 1.82 -12.71
CA THR A 62 3.60 1.08 -13.68
C THR A 62 2.43 1.89 -14.25
N ARG A 63 2.18 3.09 -13.71
CA ARG A 63 1.10 3.95 -14.16
C ARG A 63 1.33 4.43 -15.59
N ARG A 64 0.38 4.10 -16.46
CA ARG A 64 0.32 4.52 -17.87
C ARG A 64 -1.08 5.04 -18.18
N GLN A 65 -1.18 6.07 -19.02
CA GLN A 65 -2.47 6.58 -19.49
C GLN A 65 -3.28 5.45 -20.13
N LYS A 66 -4.55 5.32 -19.74
CA LYS A 66 -5.47 4.35 -20.35
C LYS A 66 -6.11 4.94 -21.61
N PRO A 67 -6.51 4.12 -22.61
CA PRO A 67 -7.29 4.61 -23.74
C PRO A 67 -8.60 5.28 -23.26
N GLY A 68 -8.86 6.50 -23.71
CA GLY A 68 -10.03 7.29 -23.30
C GLY A 68 -9.92 7.98 -21.93
N GLU A 69 -8.80 7.82 -21.22
CA GLU A 69 -8.53 8.57 -19.99
C GLU A 69 -8.02 9.98 -20.32
N SER A 70 -8.65 11.00 -19.74
CA SER A 70 -8.18 12.37 -19.91
C SER A 70 -6.86 12.60 -19.16
N LEU A 71 -6.05 13.53 -19.66
CA LEU A 71 -4.77 13.87 -19.02
C LEU A 71 -4.96 14.40 -17.59
N GLN A 72 -6.07 15.08 -17.31
CA GLN A 72 -6.40 15.57 -15.98
C GLN A 72 -6.57 14.44 -14.97
N VAL A 73 -7.26 13.36 -15.37
CA VAL A 73 -7.47 12.18 -14.51
C VAL A 73 -6.15 11.45 -14.27
N LEU A 74 -5.33 11.31 -15.31
CA LEU A 74 -3.98 10.76 -15.15
C LEU A 74 -3.12 11.60 -14.20
N ALA A 75 -3.12 12.92 -14.36
CA ALA A 75 -2.32 13.83 -13.55
C ALA A 75 -2.73 13.78 -12.07
N ALA A 76 -4.04 13.82 -11.79
CA ALA A 76 -4.56 13.72 -10.43
C ALA A 76 -4.18 12.39 -9.76
N ASP A 77 -4.21 11.29 -10.50
CA ASP A 77 -3.81 9.98 -9.96
C ASP A 77 -2.30 9.86 -9.76
N VAL A 78 -1.48 10.44 -10.65
CA VAL A 78 -0.02 10.54 -10.49
C VAL A 78 0.35 11.39 -9.26
N GLU A 79 -0.31 12.53 -9.07
CA GLU A 79 -0.11 13.41 -7.92
C GLU A 79 -0.50 12.70 -6.61
N ARG A 80 -1.65 12.01 -6.61
CA ARG A 80 -2.08 11.19 -5.48
C ARG A 80 -1.04 10.11 -5.14
N LEU A 81 -0.58 9.36 -6.15
CA LEU A 81 0.41 8.29 -5.96
C LEU A 81 1.77 8.83 -5.50
N MET A 82 2.21 10.01 -5.99
CA MET A 82 3.41 10.70 -5.52
C MET A 82 3.34 11.01 -4.03
N ASN A 83 2.24 11.61 -3.58
CA ASN A 83 2.05 11.98 -2.17
C ASN A 83 2.03 10.75 -1.26
N LEU A 84 1.43 9.64 -1.71
CA LEU A 84 1.38 8.39 -0.94
C LEU A 84 2.71 7.61 -0.97
N ALA A 85 3.46 7.68 -2.08
CA ALA A 85 4.76 7.03 -2.25
C ALA A 85 5.91 7.73 -1.51
N TYR A 86 5.76 9.03 -1.29
CA TYR A 86 6.78 9.92 -0.75
C TYR A 86 6.20 10.89 0.30
N ALA A 87 5.35 10.39 1.20
CA ALA A 87 4.69 11.19 2.24
C ALA A 87 5.67 11.94 3.17
N GLU A 88 6.89 11.41 3.36
CA GLU A 88 7.94 12.03 4.17
C GLU A 88 8.89 12.95 3.38
N CYS A 89 8.71 13.07 2.05
CA CYS A 89 9.61 13.89 1.24
C CYS A 89 9.13 15.35 1.21
N PRO A 90 9.92 16.34 1.66
CA PRO A 90 9.53 17.75 1.64
C PRO A 90 9.25 18.31 0.24
N LEU A 91 9.67 17.59 -0.82
CA LEU A 91 9.58 18.01 -2.21
C LEU A 91 8.22 17.72 -2.87
N CYS A 92 7.31 16.95 -2.27
CA CYS A 92 6.04 16.59 -2.93
C CYS A 92 4.97 17.70 -2.91
N MET A 93 5.24 18.84 -2.27
CA MET A 93 4.32 20.00 -2.21
C MET A 93 4.24 20.82 -3.52
N PHE A 94 4.81 20.35 -4.64
CA PHE A 94 4.70 21.02 -5.94
C PHE A 94 3.30 20.85 -6.55
N GLY A 95 2.36 21.69 -6.10
CA GLY A 95 1.01 21.73 -6.65
C GLY A 95 0.04 22.70 -5.96
N LYS A 96 0.44 23.34 -4.85
CA LYS A 96 -0.38 24.37 -4.19
C LYS A 96 0.25 25.75 -4.31
N ALA A 97 0.11 26.36 -5.49
CA ALA A 97 0.19 27.80 -5.70
C ALA A 97 -0.60 28.15 -6.96
#